data_AF-A0A849PUW1-F1
#
_entry.id   AF-A0A849PUW1-F1
#
_cell.length_a   1.000
_cell.length_b   1.000
_cell.length_c   1.000
_cell.angle_alpha   90.00
_cell.angle_beta   90.00
_cell.angle_gamma   90.00
#
_symmetry.space_group_name_H-M   'P 1'
#
loop_
_entity.id
_entity.type
_entity.pdbx_description
1 polymer ?
#
loop_
_entity_poly.entity_id
_entity_poly.type
_entity_poly.pdbx_seq_one_letter_code
_entity_poly.pdbx_strand_id
1 'polypeptide(L)'
;KEAGTVGKVLSTAFSKAIQVGKRVRTETFINRGAVSIASAAVDLAEDILHGLNDKHILVIGTGEMGTLVTRALSHRDMHVIYLANRTYEKARDLAEELGGEAVMFDQLEKYVHAADVVISATSAPHYVLKDDLVAKVMEGRENELLLIDIASPRDIDPAVEEIPHVILRNIDGLRVINEKNLQMRMVEAKKAEIIIDDELDLLKAQYKRQKADAIISDLYSQSHGLRHNEMEHAINKLSAYHTMGDIERKVLEDLTHAITNKILAEPTKKLRNAAEYDDDKFLDSVSRLFDIRPIKKNDEITNKS
;
A
#
# COMPACT_ATOMS: atom_id res chain seq x y z
N LYS A 1 9.12 7.11 11.62
CA LYS A 1 10.18 6.65 12.55
C LYS A 1 11.28 7.71 12.67
N GLU A 2 11.80 8.23 11.55
CA GLU A 2 12.84 9.28 11.53
C GLU A 2 12.44 10.54 12.31
N ALA A 3 11.19 10.97 12.22
CA ALA A 3 10.69 12.12 12.98
C ALA A 3 10.43 11.86 14.48
N GLY A 4 10.67 10.64 14.99
CA GLY A 4 10.44 10.30 16.42
C GLY A 4 8.98 10.28 16.90
N THR A 5 8.01 10.48 16.01
CA THR A 5 6.57 10.64 16.35
C THR A 5 5.78 9.33 16.45
N VAL A 6 6.41 8.17 16.26
CA VAL A 6 5.73 6.87 16.19
C VAL A 6 6.01 6.06 17.44
N GLY A 7 5.00 5.90 18.30
CA GLY A 7 5.04 5.01 19.45
C GLY A 7 4.91 3.53 19.09
N LYS A 8 5.10 2.64 20.09
CA LYS A 8 5.07 1.17 19.93
C LYS A 8 3.76 0.66 19.30
N VAL A 9 2.61 1.19 19.76
CA VAL A 9 1.28 0.85 19.24
C VAL A 9 1.19 1.14 17.73
N LEU A 10 1.48 2.38 17.32
CA LEU A 10 1.43 2.75 15.91
C LEU A 10 2.44 1.96 15.08
N SER A 11 3.66 1.74 15.59
CA SER A 11 4.65 0.95 14.87
C SER A 11 4.15 -0.47 14.59
N THR A 12 3.50 -1.13 15.55
CA THR A 12 2.92 -2.47 15.37
C THR A 12 1.77 -2.43 14.37
N ALA A 13 0.86 -1.46 14.48
CA ALA A 13 -0.27 -1.31 13.55
C ALA A 13 0.20 -1.14 12.09
N PHE A 14 1.15 -0.24 11.83
CA PHE A 14 1.66 0.02 10.48
C PHE A 14 2.35 -1.21 9.88
N SER A 15 3.20 -1.89 10.66
CA SER A 15 3.85 -3.12 10.19
C SER A 15 2.81 -4.20 9.84
N LYS A 16 1.77 -4.35 10.68
CA LYS A 16 0.68 -5.29 10.40
C LYS A 16 -0.11 -4.89 9.15
N ALA A 17 -0.45 -3.61 9.00
CA ALA A 17 -1.17 -3.11 7.82
C ALA A 17 -0.43 -3.36 6.51
N ILE A 18 0.90 -3.17 6.47
CA ILE A 18 1.73 -3.48 5.29
C ILE A 18 1.70 -4.99 4.99
N GLN A 19 1.85 -5.82 6.01
CA GLN A 19 1.81 -7.28 5.87
C GLN A 19 0.45 -7.76 5.33
N VAL A 20 -0.64 -7.29 5.94
CA VAL A 20 -2.01 -7.63 5.53
C VAL A 20 -2.29 -7.12 4.12
N GLY A 21 -1.87 -5.89 3.79
CA GLY A 21 -2.00 -5.35 2.44
C GLY A 21 -1.26 -6.19 1.39
N LYS A 22 -0.07 -6.71 1.70
CA LYS A 22 0.64 -7.66 0.82
C LYS A 22 -0.15 -8.96 0.68
N ARG A 23 -0.63 -9.52 1.79
CA ARG A 23 -1.39 -10.77 1.84
C ARG A 23 -2.68 -10.67 1.02
N VAL A 24 -3.45 -9.60 1.18
CA VAL A 24 -4.66 -9.31 0.39
C VAL A 24 -4.32 -9.26 -1.10
N ARG A 25 -3.24 -8.59 -1.51
CA ARG A 25 -2.82 -8.52 -2.93
C ARG A 25 -2.37 -9.86 -3.51
N THR A 26 -1.91 -10.81 -2.68
CA THR A 26 -1.43 -12.12 -3.13
C THR A 26 -2.52 -13.20 -3.07
N GLU A 27 -3.43 -13.11 -2.12
CA GLU A 27 -4.49 -14.11 -1.88
C GLU A 27 -5.82 -13.74 -2.55
N THR A 28 -5.97 -12.50 -3.03
CA THR A 28 -7.15 -12.04 -3.75
C THR A 28 -6.77 -11.46 -5.11
N PHE A 29 -7.75 -11.35 -6.00
CA PHE A 29 -7.58 -10.69 -7.30
C PHE A 29 -7.99 -9.21 -7.25
N ILE A 30 -8.03 -8.58 -6.07
CA ILE A 30 -8.44 -7.17 -5.90
C ILE A 30 -7.56 -6.17 -6.68
N ASN A 31 -6.33 -6.57 -7.02
CA ASN A 31 -5.39 -5.78 -7.81
C ASN A 31 -5.45 -6.08 -9.32
N ARG A 32 -6.24 -7.06 -9.78
CA ARG A 32 -6.34 -7.39 -11.21
C ARG A 32 -7.31 -6.46 -11.94
N GLY A 33 -7.05 -6.28 -13.23
CA GLY A 33 -7.80 -5.41 -14.15
C GLY A 33 -7.40 -3.94 -14.08
N ALA A 34 -7.39 -3.28 -15.23
CA ALA A 34 -7.29 -1.83 -15.38
C ALA A 34 -8.20 -1.07 -14.40
N VAL A 35 -7.64 -0.06 -13.73
CA VAL A 35 -8.31 0.81 -12.73
C VAL A 35 -8.71 2.16 -13.34
N SER A 36 -8.04 2.53 -14.42
CA SER A 36 -8.25 3.77 -15.15
C SER A 36 -8.51 3.48 -16.62
N ILE A 37 -9.17 4.42 -17.30
CA ILE A 37 -9.36 4.40 -18.76
C ILE A 37 -8.01 4.24 -19.48
N ALA A 38 -6.96 4.87 -18.97
CA ALA A 38 -5.61 4.74 -19.51
C ALA A 38 -5.08 3.30 -19.43
N SER A 39 -5.17 2.65 -18.27
CA SER A 39 -4.79 1.23 -18.17
C SER A 39 -5.69 0.33 -19.02
N ALA A 40 -6.98 0.65 -19.14
CA ALA A 40 -7.92 -0.13 -19.94
C ALA A 40 -7.62 -0.03 -21.44
N ALA A 41 -7.16 1.14 -21.91
CA ALA A 41 -6.69 1.34 -23.28
C ALA A 41 -5.49 0.45 -23.59
N VAL A 42 -4.53 0.38 -22.66
CA VAL A 42 -3.33 -0.45 -22.83
C VAL A 42 -3.66 -1.94 -22.76
N ASP A 43 -4.49 -2.36 -21.81
CA ASP A 43 -4.98 -3.75 -21.71
C ASP A 43 -5.72 -4.16 -22.99
N LEU A 44 -6.58 -3.29 -23.53
CA LEU A 44 -7.29 -3.54 -24.80
C LEU A 44 -6.33 -3.70 -25.98
N ALA A 45 -5.29 -2.87 -26.05
CA ALA A 45 -4.29 -2.96 -27.10
C ALA A 45 -3.54 -4.30 -27.06
N GLU A 46 -3.16 -4.75 -25.86
CA GLU A 46 -2.49 -6.03 -25.67
C GLU A 46 -3.39 -7.22 -26.02
N ASP A 47 -4.67 -7.17 -25.64
CA ASP A 47 -5.62 -8.23 -25.95
C ASP A 47 -5.85 -8.38 -27.46
N ILE A 48 -5.99 -7.27 -28.19
CA ILE A 48 -6.20 -7.25 -29.64
C ILE A 48 -4.94 -7.71 -30.38
N LEU A 49 -3.76 -7.23 -29.98
CA LEU A 49 -2.50 -7.53 -30.67
C LEU A 49 -1.76 -8.77 -30.14
N HIS A 50 -2.34 -9.45 -29.15
CA HIS A 50 -1.77 -10.63 -28.48
C HIS A 50 -0.37 -10.40 -27.88
N GLY A 51 -0.15 -9.21 -27.32
CA GLY A 51 1.12 -8.77 -26.76
C GLY A 51 1.62 -7.45 -27.34
N LEU A 52 2.45 -6.73 -26.58
CA LEU A 52 2.99 -5.42 -26.97
C LEU A 52 4.53 -5.37 -27.08
N ASN A 53 5.23 -6.47 -26.78
CA ASN A 53 6.69 -6.46 -26.60
C ASN A 53 7.45 -6.02 -27.85
N ASP A 54 6.96 -6.38 -29.05
CA ASP A 54 7.58 -6.05 -30.34
C ASP A 54 6.78 -5.01 -31.13
N LYS A 55 5.95 -4.21 -30.44
CA LYS A 55 5.04 -3.24 -31.07
C LYS A 55 5.55 -1.82 -30.92
N HIS A 56 5.37 -1.03 -31.97
CA HIS A 56 5.60 0.41 -31.97
C HIS A 56 4.33 1.13 -31.51
N ILE A 57 4.41 1.88 -30.41
CA ILE A 57 3.26 2.62 -29.88
C ILE A 57 3.50 4.11 -29.98
N LEU A 58 2.54 4.83 -30.53
CA LEU A 58 2.49 6.28 -30.57
C LEU A 58 1.41 6.79 -29.61
N VAL A 59 1.79 7.64 -28.66
CA VAL A 59 0.84 8.37 -27.80
C VAL A 59 0.78 9.82 -28.27
N ILE A 60 -0.42 10.29 -28.60
CA ILE A 60 -0.68 11.66 -29.04
C ILE A 60 -1.37 12.42 -27.91
N GLY A 61 -0.70 13.48 -27.45
CA GLY A 61 -1.12 14.27 -26.30
C GLY A 61 -0.43 13.81 -25.03
N THR A 62 0.19 14.76 -24.33
CA THR A 62 0.87 14.53 -23.04
C THR A 62 0.21 15.30 -21.91
N GLY A 63 -1.11 15.50 -22.01
CA GLY A 63 -1.94 15.93 -20.88
C GLY A 63 -2.14 14.81 -19.87
N GLU A 64 -3.00 15.03 -18.86
CA GLU A 64 -3.23 14.08 -17.76
C GLU A 64 -3.51 12.64 -18.24
N MET A 65 -4.40 12.46 -19.20
CA MET A 65 -4.74 11.14 -19.74
C MET A 65 -3.58 10.51 -20.53
N GLY A 66 -2.89 11.30 -21.36
CA GLY A 66 -1.71 10.86 -22.10
C GLY A 66 -0.59 10.40 -21.17
N THR A 67 -0.29 11.17 -20.12
CA THR A 67 0.67 10.82 -19.06
C THR A 67 0.30 9.50 -18.38
N LEU A 68 -0.98 9.29 -18.05
CA LEU A 68 -1.44 8.04 -17.46
C LEU A 68 -1.29 6.84 -18.40
N VAL A 69 -1.53 7.02 -19.70
CA VAL A 69 -1.31 5.98 -20.72
C VAL A 69 0.16 5.65 -20.82
N THR A 70 1.03 6.66 -20.99
CA THR A 70 2.48 6.47 -21.07
C THR A 70 3.00 5.77 -19.81
N ARG A 71 2.51 6.14 -18.63
CA ARG A 71 2.87 5.47 -17.38
C ARG A 71 2.38 4.03 -17.33
N ALA A 72 1.18 3.72 -17.84
CA ALA A 72 0.70 2.35 -17.91
C ALA A 72 1.55 1.50 -18.88
N LEU A 73 1.99 2.08 -19.99
CA LEU A 73 2.90 1.46 -20.95
C LEU A 73 4.30 1.24 -20.39
N SER A 74 4.85 2.20 -19.63
CA SER A 74 6.21 2.12 -19.07
C SER A 74 6.40 1.00 -18.04
N HIS A 75 5.32 0.44 -17.51
CA HIS A 75 5.36 -0.73 -16.61
C HIS A 75 5.42 -2.06 -17.37
N ARG A 76 5.44 -2.04 -18.71
CA ARG A 76 5.50 -3.20 -19.59
C ARG A 76 6.84 -3.21 -20.33
N ASP A 77 7.38 -4.41 -20.59
CA ASP A 77 8.61 -4.56 -21.38
C ASP A 77 8.29 -4.31 -22.86
N MET A 78 8.48 -3.08 -23.34
CA MET A 78 8.10 -2.66 -24.69
C MET A 78 9.29 -2.23 -25.54
N HIS A 79 9.18 -2.42 -26.86
CA HIS A 79 10.24 -2.09 -27.81
C HIS A 79 10.44 -0.58 -27.97
N VAL A 80 9.40 0.18 -28.37
CA VAL A 80 9.49 1.64 -28.58
C VAL A 80 8.16 2.35 -28.29
N ILE A 81 8.25 3.45 -27.53
CA ILE A 81 7.14 4.37 -27.25
C ILE A 81 7.48 5.75 -27.84
N TYR A 82 6.70 6.21 -28.81
CA TYR A 82 6.77 7.56 -29.36
C TYR A 82 5.75 8.48 -28.66
N LEU A 83 6.18 9.67 -28.26
CA LEU A 83 5.32 10.68 -27.64
C LEU A 83 5.23 11.91 -28.54
N ALA A 84 4.03 12.21 -29.02
CA ALA A 84 3.77 13.41 -29.82
C ALA A 84 2.91 14.40 -29.02
N ASN A 85 3.30 15.66 -29.02
CA ASN A 85 2.47 16.73 -28.46
C ASN A 85 2.69 18.03 -29.22
N ARG A 86 1.65 18.87 -29.32
CA ARG A 86 1.71 20.15 -30.04
C ARG A 86 2.81 21.06 -29.50
N THR A 87 3.06 21.00 -28.19
CA THR A 87 4.23 21.61 -27.54
C THR A 87 5.27 20.51 -27.31
N TYR A 88 6.33 20.52 -28.12
CA TYR A 88 7.34 19.46 -28.15
C TYR A 88 8.01 19.24 -26.79
N GLU A 89 8.27 20.32 -26.05
CA GLU A 89 8.90 20.27 -24.72
C GLU A 89 8.12 19.37 -23.76
N LYS A 90 6.78 19.41 -23.80
CA LYS A 90 5.95 18.54 -22.96
C LYS A 90 6.05 17.06 -23.32
N ALA A 91 6.31 16.74 -24.59
CA ALA A 91 6.55 15.36 -25.00
C ALA A 91 7.95 14.89 -24.56
N ARG A 92 8.95 15.76 -24.72
CA ARG A 92 10.32 15.50 -24.28
C ARG A 92 10.41 15.27 -22.78
N ASP A 93 9.85 16.18 -21.98
CA ASP A 93 9.91 16.07 -20.52
C ASP A 93 9.24 14.77 -20.01
N LEU A 94 8.15 14.35 -20.65
CA LEU A 94 7.47 13.08 -20.33
C LEU A 94 8.27 11.85 -20.78
N ALA A 95 8.88 11.89 -21.96
CA ALA A 95 9.76 10.82 -22.46
C ALA A 95 11.00 10.65 -21.56
N GLU A 96 11.58 11.74 -21.07
CA GLU A 96 12.69 11.71 -20.11
C GLU A 96 12.26 11.10 -18.76
N GLU A 97 11.04 11.39 -18.29
CA GLU A 97 10.52 10.86 -17.02
C GLU A 97 10.19 9.37 -17.08
N LEU A 98 9.46 8.93 -18.11
CA LEU A 98 8.82 7.60 -18.16
C LEU A 98 9.45 6.64 -19.17
N GLY A 99 10.45 7.09 -19.92
CA GLY A 99 11.02 6.36 -21.05
C GLY A 99 10.19 6.52 -22.32
N GLY A 100 10.89 6.63 -23.45
CA GLY A 100 10.30 6.81 -24.77
C GLY A 100 11.08 7.81 -25.62
N GLU A 101 10.57 8.10 -26.80
CA GLU A 101 11.13 9.07 -27.73
C GLU A 101 10.11 10.15 -28.03
N ALA A 102 10.45 11.41 -27.72
CA ALA A 102 9.62 12.53 -28.08
C ALA A 102 9.78 12.85 -29.56
N VAL A 103 8.65 12.99 -30.26
CA VAL A 103 8.62 13.23 -31.70
C VAL A 103 7.94 14.55 -32.02
N MET A 104 8.36 15.18 -33.11
CA MET A 104 7.75 16.43 -33.55
C MET A 104 6.34 16.20 -34.09
N PHE A 105 5.40 17.04 -33.69
CA PHE A 105 3.98 16.89 -34.04
C PHE A 105 3.70 17.08 -35.54
N ASP A 106 4.55 17.83 -36.26
CA ASP A 106 4.47 17.98 -37.72
C ASP A 106 4.90 16.72 -38.49
N GLN A 107 5.61 15.80 -37.84
CA GLN A 107 6.03 14.51 -38.38
C GLN A 107 5.04 13.38 -38.05
N LEU A 108 3.82 13.71 -37.60
CA LEU A 108 2.84 12.72 -37.14
C LEU A 108 2.59 11.61 -38.16
N GLU A 109 2.45 11.96 -39.46
CA GLU A 109 2.26 10.99 -40.55
C GLU A 109 3.31 9.89 -40.55
N LYS A 110 4.59 10.24 -40.38
CA LYS A 110 5.72 9.29 -40.34
C LYS A 110 5.58 8.31 -39.18
N TYR A 111 5.23 8.80 -37.99
CA TYR A 111 5.15 7.96 -36.79
C TYR A 111 3.87 7.14 -36.72
N VAL A 112 2.75 7.64 -37.28
CA VAL A 112 1.53 6.84 -37.46
C VAL A 112 1.79 5.69 -38.43
N HIS A 113 2.50 5.94 -39.54
CA HIS A 113 2.88 4.89 -40.48
C HIS A 113 3.76 3.81 -39.83
N ALA A 114 4.65 4.18 -38.91
CA ALA A 114 5.53 3.23 -38.21
C ALA A 114 4.85 2.51 -37.03
N ALA A 115 3.72 3.03 -36.52
CA ALA A 115 3.07 2.49 -35.33
C ALA A 115 2.20 1.26 -35.66
N ASP A 116 2.11 0.35 -34.69
CA ASP A 116 1.09 -0.69 -34.61
C ASP A 116 -0.14 -0.19 -33.82
N VAL A 117 0.10 0.65 -32.80
CA VAL A 117 -0.94 1.23 -31.95
C VAL A 117 -0.76 2.74 -31.87
N VAL A 118 -1.85 3.49 -32.06
CA VAL A 118 -1.90 4.93 -31.77
C VAL A 118 -2.95 5.17 -30.70
N ILE A 119 -2.54 5.80 -29.59
CA ILE A 119 -3.42 6.19 -28.51
C ILE A 119 -3.50 7.71 -28.47
N SER A 120 -4.68 8.28 -28.74
CA SER A 120 -4.89 9.73 -28.75
C SER A 120 -5.65 10.19 -27.51
N ALA A 121 -5.10 11.21 -26.85
CA ALA A 121 -5.58 11.72 -25.57
C ALA A 121 -5.39 13.25 -25.46
N THR A 122 -5.62 13.98 -26.56
CA THR A 122 -5.45 15.43 -26.58
C THR A 122 -6.69 16.17 -26.08
N SER A 123 -6.57 17.49 -25.97
CA SER A 123 -7.68 18.40 -25.68
C SER A 123 -8.07 19.23 -26.92
N ALA A 124 -7.81 18.72 -28.12
CA ALA A 124 -8.10 19.43 -29.36
C ALA A 124 -9.62 19.52 -29.56
N PRO A 125 -10.15 20.67 -30.03
CA PRO A 125 -11.55 20.79 -30.39
C PRO A 125 -11.88 20.25 -31.79
N HIS A 126 -10.92 19.60 -32.45
CA HIS A 126 -10.99 19.10 -33.82
C HIS A 126 -10.22 17.78 -33.93
N TYR A 127 -10.51 17.00 -34.96
CA TYR A 127 -9.77 15.77 -35.23
C TYR A 127 -8.29 16.07 -35.52
N VAL A 128 -7.43 15.44 -34.72
CA VAL A 128 -5.98 15.42 -34.86
C VAL A 128 -5.57 14.40 -35.91
N LEU A 129 -6.22 13.23 -35.91
CA LEU A 129 -6.06 12.19 -36.92
C LEU A 129 -7.30 12.18 -37.82
N LYS A 130 -7.10 12.61 -39.07
CA LYS A 130 -8.14 12.66 -40.10
C LYS A 130 -8.06 11.44 -41.01
N ASP A 131 -9.18 11.14 -41.65
CA ASP A 131 -9.35 10.05 -42.62
C ASP A 131 -8.34 10.11 -43.76
N ASP A 132 -8.08 11.30 -44.31
CA ASP A 132 -7.12 11.51 -45.42
C ASP A 132 -5.69 11.10 -45.04
N LEU A 133 -5.22 11.49 -43.85
CA LEU A 133 -3.91 11.10 -43.34
C LEU A 133 -3.84 9.61 -43.06
N VAL A 134 -4.87 9.04 -42.41
CA VAL A 134 -4.90 7.60 -42.10
C VAL A 134 -4.96 6.76 -43.38
N ALA A 135 -5.74 7.17 -44.38
CA ALA A 135 -5.83 6.47 -45.66
C ALA A 135 -4.47 6.45 -46.38
N LYS A 136 -3.75 7.58 -46.34
CA LYS A 136 -2.41 7.69 -46.93
C LYS A 136 -1.39 6.79 -46.24
N VAL A 137 -1.37 6.70 -44.92
CA VAL A 137 -0.42 5.82 -44.19
C VAL A 137 -0.78 4.34 -44.31
N MET A 138 -2.04 4.02 -44.63
CA MET A 138 -2.49 2.65 -44.87
C MET A 138 -2.33 2.21 -46.34
N GLU A 139 -1.94 3.11 -47.25
CA GLU A 139 -1.73 2.78 -48.65
C GLU A 139 -0.60 1.74 -48.81
N GLY A 140 -0.95 0.54 -49.28
CA GLY A 140 0.00 -0.56 -49.44
C GLY A 140 0.40 -1.28 -48.14
N ARG A 141 -0.21 -0.92 -47.00
CA ARG A 141 0.01 -1.58 -45.71
C ARG A 141 -0.96 -2.74 -45.52
N GLU A 142 -0.42 -3.93 -45.24
CA GLU A 142 -1.22 -5.14 -44.96
C GLU A 142 -1.42 -5.40 -43.46
N ASN A 143 -0.58 -4.80 -42.60
CA ASN A 143 -0.65 -4.96 -41.16
C ASN A 143 -1.72 -4.07 -40.53
N GLU A 144 -2.41 -4.59 -39.51
CA GLU A 144 -3.42 -3.83 -38.78
C GLU A 144 -2.83 -2.58 -38.10
N LEU A 145 -3.64 -1.52 -38.02
CA LEU A 145 -3.37 -0.32 -37.24
C LEU A 145 -4.48 -0.16 -36.21
N LEU A 146 -4.12 -0.28 -34.93
CA LEU A 146 -5.06 -0.08 -33.83
C LEU A 146 -5.05 1.38 -33.38
N LEU A 147 -6.19 2.05 -33.51
CA LEU A 147 -6.42 3.41 -33.07
C LEU A 147 -7.30 3.39 -31.82
N ILE A 148 -6.81 4.00 -30.74
CA ILE A 148 -7.55 4.13 -29.48
C ILE A 148 -7.72 5.61 -29.16
N ASP A 149 -8.95 6.10 -29.29
CA ASP A 149 -9.32 7.48 -28.99
C ASP A 149 -9.91 7.58 -27.58
N ILE A 150 -9.13 8.15 -26.66
CA ILE A 150 -9.56 8.45 -25.30
C ILE A 150 -9.80 9.94 -25.06
N ALA A 151 -9.81 10.75 -26.12
CA ALA A 151 -10.08 12.18 -26.05
C ALA A 151 -11.59 12.49 -26.04
N SER A 152 -11.93 13.65 -25.47
CA SER A 152 -13.30 14.19 -25.46
C SER A 152 -13.24 15.72 -25.52
N PRO A 153 -13.57 16.38 -26.65
CA PRO A 153 -14.05 15.81 -27.93
C PRO A 153 -13.07 14.84 -28.59
N ARG A 154 -13.56 14.00 -29.52
CA ARG A 154 -12.77 12.97 -30.21
C ARG A 154 -11.60 13.58 -30.98
N ASP A 155 -10.45 12.93 -30.91
CA ASP A 155 -9.25 13.29 -31.67
C ASP A 155 -9.20 12.60 -33.02
N ILE A 156 -9.86 11.45 -33.17
CA ILE A 156 -9.79 10.64 -34.37
C ILE A 156 -11.11 10.73 -35.12
N ASP A 157 -11.03 11.07 -36.41
CA ASP A 157 -12.19 11.12 -37.28
C ASP A 157 -12.85 9.72 -37.37
N PRO A 158 -14.13 9.56 -37.02
CA PRO A 158 -14.81 8.25 -37.11
C PRO A 158 -14.76 7.61 -38.51
N ALA A 159 -14.61 8.39 -39.57
CA ALA A 159 -14.52 7.88 -40.94
C ALA A 159 -13.29 6.97 -41.17
N VAL A 160 -12.27 7.03 -40.31
CA VAL A 160 -11.10 6.13 -40.40
C VAL A 160 -11.47 4.65 -40.24
N GLU A 161 -12.61 4.34 -39.61
CA GLU A 161 -13.07 2.96 -39.41
C GLU A 161 -13.47 2.27 -40.72
N GLU A 162 -13.72 3.04 -41.79
CA GLU A 162 -14.00 2.50 -43.13
C GLU A 162 -12.73 2.08 -43.89
N ILE A 163 -11.54 2.44 -43.39
CA ILE A 163 -10.26 2.15 -44.04
C ILE A 163 -9.86 0.69 -43.75
N PRO A 164 -9.49 -0.11 -44.77
CA PRO A 164 -9.05 -1.49 -44.57
C PRO A 164 -7.89 -1.60 -43.58
N HIS A 165 -7.92 -2.64 -42.74
CA HIS A 165 -6.90 -2.93 -41.72
C HIS A 165 -6.80 -1.89 -40.58
N VAL A 166 -7.72 -0.92 -40.48
CA VAL A 166 -7.82 0.00 -39.33
C VAL A 166 -8.82 -0.53 -38.32
N ILE A 167 -8.45 -0.54 -37.04
CA ILE A 167 -9.33 -0.87 -35.93
C ILE A 167 -9.46 0.37 -35.05
N LEU A 168 -10.66 0.97 -34.99
CA LEU A 168 -10.92 2.12 -34.13
C LEU A 168 -11.62 1.68 -32.82
N ARG A 169 -11.11 2.14 -31.69
CA ARG A 169 -11.72 1.98 -30.36
C ARG A 169 -11.78 3.32 -29.66
N ASN A 170 -12.84 3.54 -28.90
CA ASN A 170 -13.08 4.80 -28.21
C ASN A 170 -13.25 4.61 -26.69
N ILE A 171 -13.23 5.73 -25.97
CA ILE A 171 -13.42 5.79 -24.52
C ILE A 171 -14.70 5.10 -24.03
N ASP A 172 -15.79 5.12 -24.79
CA ASP A 172 -17.06 4.51 -24.38
C ASP A 172 -16.96 2.98 -24.32
N GLY A 173 -16.28 2.36 -25.29
CA GLY A 173 -15.97 0.93 -25.25
C GLY A 173 -15.10 0.54 -24.05
N LEU A 174 -14.15 1.39 -23.68
CA LEU A 174 -13.27 1.17 -22.52
C LEU A 174 -14.02 1.27 -21.18
N ARG A 175 -15.06 2.12 -21.09
CA ARG A 175 -15.89 2.24 -19.89
C ARG A 175 -16.60 0.93 -19.55
N VAL A 176 -17.07 0.18 -20.56
CA VAL A 176 -17.72 -1.12 -20.35
C VAL A 176 -16.76 -2.16 -19.76
N ILE A 177 -15.51 -2.17 -20.23
CA ILE A 177 -14.47 -3.06 -19.70
C ILE A 177 -14.15 -2.69 -18.25
N ASN A 178 -14.05 -1.39 -17.95
CA ASN A 178 -13.78 -0.90 -16.60
C ASN A 178 -14.90 -1.29 -15.61
N GLU A 179 -16.16 -1.18 -16.02
CA GLU A 179 -17.30 -1.58 -15.18
C GLU A 179 -17.24 -3.08 -14.84
N LYS A 180 -16.92 -3.94 -15.81
CA LYS A 180 -16.73 -5.38 -15.57
C LYS A 180 -15.59 -5.65 -14.58
N ASN A 181 -14.47 -4.94 -14.70
CA ASN A 181 -13.34 -5.05 -13.78
C ASN A 181 -13.71 -4.58 -12.36
N LEU A 182 -14.47 -3.49 -12.24
CA LEU A 182 -14.98 -2.99 -10.97
C LEU A 182 -15.87 -4.03 -10.28
N GLN A 183 -16.82 -4.63 -11.00
CA GLN A 183 -17.70 -5.67 -10.46
C GLN A 183 -16.92 -6.90 -9.99
N MET A 184 -15.91 -7.35 -10.75
CA MET A 184 -15.02 -8.44 -10.30
C MET A 184 -14.28 -8.08 -9.02
N ARG A 185 -13.77 -6.84 -8.91
CA ARG A 185 -13.10 -6.36 -7.70
C ARG A 185 -14.03 -6.26 -6.49
N MET A 186 -15.29 -5.89 -6.68
CA MET A 186 -16.27 -5.85 -5.57
C MET A 186 -16.49 -7.25 -4.97
N VAL A 187 -16.40 -8.30 -5.78
CA VAL A 187 -16.46 -9.70 -5.29
C VAL A 187 -15.19 -10.04 -4.50
N GLU A 188 -14.02 -9.69 -5.01
CA GLU A 188 -12.73 -9.94 -4.33
C GLU A 188 -12.54 -9.08 -3.07
N ALA A 189 -13.14 -7.88 -3.02
CA ALA A 189 -13.14 -7.02 -1.85
C ALA A 189 -13.75 -7.71 -0.63
N LYS A 190 -14.80 -8.51 -0.82
CA LYS A 190 -15.39 -9.32 0.28
C LYS A 190 -14.42 -10.34 0.85
N LYS A 191 -13.55 -10.93 0.01
CA LYS A 191 -12.48 -11.83 0.48
C LYS A 191 -11.40 -11.05 1.24
N ALA A 192 -11.07 -9.86 0.75
CA ALA A 192 -10.13 -8.98 1.43
C ALA A 192 -10.65 -8.55 2.81
N GLU A 193 -11.94 -8.24 2.95
CA GLU A 193 -12.59 -7.93 4.23
C GLU A 193 -12.44 -9.07 5.24
N ILE A 194 -12.67 -10.33 4.83
CA ILE A 194 -12.48 -11.50 5.70
C ILE A 194 -11.03 -11.58 6.20
N ILE A 195 -10.05 -11.41 5.31
CA ILE A 195 -8.62 -11.41 5.69
C ILE A 195 -8.33 -10.27 6.68
N ILE A 196 -8.91 -9.10 6.46
CA ILE A 196 -8.71 -7.93 7.31
C ILE A 196 -9.31 -8.17 8.71
N ASP A 197 -10.52 -8.72 8.78
CA ASP A 197 -11.21 -9.00 10.05
C ASP A 197 -10.45 -10.03 10.89
N ASP A 198 -10.01 -11.13 10.29
CA ASP A 198 -9.18 -12.15 10.97
C ASP A 198 -7.90 -11.53 11.54
N GLU A 199 -7.20 -10.72 10.73
CA GLU A 199 -5.93 -10.11 11.11
C GLU A 199 -6.10 -8.98 12.13
N LEU A 200 -7.24 -8.29 12.09
CA LEU A 200 -7.62 -7.29 13.08
C LEU A 200 -7.86 -7.94 14.44
N ASP A 201 -8.50 -9.10 14.49
CA ASP A 201 -8.72 -9.82 15.74
C ASP A 201 -7.41 -10.35 16.34
N LEU A 202 -6.49 -10.83 15.50
CA LEU A 202 -5.13 -11.16 15.92
C LEU A 202 -4.37 -9.94 16.46
N LEU A 203 -4.51 -8.78 15.82
CA LEU A 203 -3.88 -7.54 16.26
C LEU A 203 -4.44 -7.07 17.61
N LYS A 204 -5.76 -7.12 17.79
CA LYS A 204 -6.41 -6.82 19.09
C LYS A 204 -5.88 -7.75 20.17
N ALA A 205 -5.82 -9.07 19.92
CA ALA A 205 -5.27 -10.04 20.85
C ALA A 205 -3.81 -9.74 21.22
N GLN A 206 -2.99 -9.34 20.24
CA GLN A 206 -1.62 -8.93 20.47
C GLN A 206 -1.51 -7.70 21.39
N TYR A 207 -2.34 -6.67 21.18
CA TYR A 207 -2.34 -5.49 22.04
C TYR A 207 -2.79 -5.77 23.47
N LYS A 208 -3.81 -6.63 23.65
CA LYS A 208 -4.27 -7.06 24.96
C LYS A 208 -3.14 -7.74 25.75
N ARG A 209 -2.39 -8.65 25.12
CA ARG A 209 -1.21 -9.28 25.74
C ARG A 209 -0.14 -8.25 26.10
N GLN A 210 0.17 -7.33 25.17
CA GLN A 210 1.16 -6.28 25.42
C GLN A 210 0.80 -5.38 26.61
N LYS A 211 -0.50 -5.13 26.83
CA LYS A 211 -1.02 -4.38 27.97
C LYS A 211 -0.73 -5.11 29.29
N ALA A 212 -1.04 -6.41 29.38
CA ALA A 212 -0.71 -7.21 30.57
C ALA A 212 0.80 -7.31 30.79
N ASP A 213 1.59 -7.53 29.74
CA ASP A 213 3.05 -7.64 29.84
C ASP A 213 3.69 -6.36 30.38
N ALA A 214 3.16 -5.18 30.02
CA ALA A 214 3.63 -3.91 30.57
C ALA A 214 3.36 -3.80 32.08
N ILE A 215 2.15 -4.15 32.52
CA ILE A 215 1.78 -4.16 33.96
C ILE A 215 2.64 -5.15 34.73
N ILE A 216 2.84 -6.36 34.19
CA ILE A 216 3.68 -7.40 34.80
C ILE A 216 5.12 -6.89 34.92
N SER A 217 5.69 -6.32 33.85
CA SER A 217 7.05 -5.79 33.86
C SER A 217 7.26 -4.74 34.95
N ASP A 218 6.31 -3.80 35.07
CA ASP A 218 6.37 -2.75 36.09
C ASP A 218 6.22 -3.33 37.51
N LEU A 219 5.32 -4.30 37.70
CA LEU A 219 5.14 -4.99 38.98
C LEU A 219 6.42 -5.71 39.45
N TYR A 220 7.10 -6.41 38.53
CA TYR A 220 8.39 -7.05 38.80
C TYR A 220 9.46 -6.00 39.12
N SER A 221 9.54 -4.91 38.36
CA SER A 221 10.51 -3.83 38.59
C SER A 221 10.35 -3.22 39.99
N GLN A 222 9.13 -2.89 40.40
CA GLN A 222 8.85 -2.36 41.73
C GLN A 222 9.17 -3.38 42.84
N SER A 223 8.74 -4.63 42.67
CA SER A 223 8.96 -5.69 43.66
C SER A 223 10.44 -6.00 43.85
N HIS A 224 11.23 -6.02 42.77
CA HIS A 224 12.67 -6.22 42.84
C HIS A 224 13.39 -5.03 43.48
N GLY A 225 12.94 -3.81 43.23
CA GLY A 225 13.45 -2.61 43.90
C GLY A 225 13.24 -2.65 45.41
N LEU A 226 12.01 -2.95 45.84
CA LEU A 226 11.70 -3.13 47.26
C LEU A 226 12.50 -4.27 47.88
N ARG A 227 12.54 -5.44 47.22
CA ARG A 227 13.32 -6.60 47.65
C ARG A 227 14.78 -6.23 47.89
N HIS A 228 15.41 -5.51 46.95
CA HIS A 228 16.80 -5.13 47.06
C HIS A 228 17.04 -4.20 48.25
N ASN A 229 16.20 -3.18 48.44
CA ASN A 229 16.31 -2.24 49.55
C ASN A 229 16.17 -2.94 50.93
N GLU A 230 15.19 -3.82 51.07
CA GLU A 230 14.97 -4.57 52.32
C GLU A 230 16.08 -5.59 52.60
N MET A 231 16.59 -6.25 51.55
CA MET A 231 17.73 -7.16 51.66
C MET A 231 18.98 -6.43 52.13
N GLU A 232 19.31 -5.29 51.52
CA GLU A 232 20.46 -4.47 51.93
C GLU A 232 20.28 -3.92 53.35
N HIS A 233 19.06 -3.53 53.75
CA HIS A 233 18.78 -3.13 55.13
C HIS A 233 19.03 -4.29 56.13
N ALA A 234 18.58 -5.50 55.80
CA ALA A 234 18.82 -6.69 56.62
C ALA A 234 20.31 -7.03 56.71
N ILE A 235 21.05 -6.96 55.59
CA ILE A 235 22.50 -7.17 55.55
C ILE A 235 23.21 -6.14 56.43
N ASN A 236 22.90 -4.86 56.31
CA ASN A 236 23.51 -3.80 57.12
C ASN A 236 23.27 -4.01 58.62
N LYS A 237 22.06 -4.45 59.00
CA LYS A 237 21.72 -4.74 60.39
C LYS A 237 22.49 -5.95 60.93
N LEU A 238 22.66 -7.00 60.13
CA LEU A 238 23.44 -8.19 60.52
C LEU A 238 24.93 -7.88 60.63
N SER A 239 25.47 -7.08 59.70
CA SER A 239 26.86 -6.63 59.69
C SER A 239 27.27 -5.82 60.93
N ALA A 240 26.30 -5.22 61.64
CA ALA A 240 26.55 -4.53 62.90
C ALA A 240 26.90 -5.49 64.07
N TYR A 241 26.57 -6.78 63.95
CA TYR A 241 26.78 -7.78 65.00
C TYR A 241 27.71 -8.92 64.57
N HIS A 242 27.85 -9.19 63.27
CA HIS A 242 28.65 -10.29 62.72
C HIS A 242 29.33 -9.92 61.39
N THR A 243 30.46 -10.55 61.07
CA THR A 243 31.09 -10.42 59.74
C THR A 243 30.24 -11.15 58.70
N MET A 244 29.73 -10.43 57.69
CA MET A 244 28.97 -11.01 56.59
C MET A 244 29.91 -11.40 55.45
N GLY A 245 29.90 -12.68 55.06
CA GLY A 245 30.60 -13.19 53.89
C GLY A 245 29.70 -13.32 52.66
N ASP A 246 30.28 -13.78 51.55
CA ASP A 246 29.56 -13.99 50.29
C ASP A 246 28.48 -15.07 50.40
N ILE A 247 28.66 -16.05 51.29
CA ILE A 247 27.71 -17.16 51.49
C ILE A 247 26.42 -16.64 52.12
N GLU A 248 26.51 -15.89 53.22
CA GLU A 248 25.34 -15.34 53.93
C GLU A 248 24.56 -14.37 53.03
N ARG A 249 25.27 -13.52 52.29
CA ARG A 249 24.67 -12.60 51.33
C ARG A 249 23.89 -13.34 50.24
N LYS A 250 24.49 -14.39 49.68
CA LYS A 250 23.84 -15.23 48.67
C LYS A 250 22.60 -15.95 49.20
N VAL A 251 22.65 -16.48 50.42
CA VAL A 251 21.49 -17.15 51.04
C VAL A 251 20.32 -16.17 51.22
N LEU A 252 20.58 -14.94 51.66
CA LEU A 252 19.55 -13.90 51.77
C LEU A 252 19.01 -13.46 50.40
N GLU A 253 19.89 -13.33 49.40
CA GLU A 253 19.48 -13.04 48.03
C GLU A 253 18.58 -14.14 47.46
N ASP A 254 18.97 -15.39 47.59
CA ASP A 254 18.21 -16.55 47.12
C ASP A 254 16.85 -16.66 47.84
N LEU A 255 16.82 -16.45 49.17
CA LEU A 255 15.60 -16.48 49.97
C LEU A 255 14.62 -15.38 49.54
N THR A 256 15.10 -14.13 49.48
CA THR A 256 14.25 -12.98 49.12
C THR A 256 13.76 -13.08 47.68
N HIS A 257 14.62 -13.54 46.76
CA HIS A 257 14.25 -13.81 45.38
C HIS A 257 13.16 -14.89 45.27
N ALA A 258 13.32 -16.01 46.00
CA ALA A 258 12.35 -17.09 46.00
C ALA A 258 10.97 -16.64 46.54
N ILE A 259 10.95 -15.82 47.60
CA ILE A 259 9.71 -15.25 48.16
C ILE A 259 9.04 -14.33 47.13
N THR A 260 9.78 -13.37 46.56
CA THR A 260 9.24 -12.44 45.55
C THR A 260 8.66 -13.19 44.36
N ASN A 261 9.38 -14.17 43.81
CA ASN A 261 8.89 -14.93 42.65
C ASN A 261 7.65 -15.77 42.98
N LYS A 262 7.58 -16.38 44.17
CA LYS A 262 6.39 -17.15 44.59
C LYS A 262 5.17 -16.24 44.78
N ILE A 263 5.36 -15.04 45.32
CA ILE A 263 4.29 -14.05 45.48
C ILE A 263 3.78 -13.57 44.12
N LEU A 264 4.67 -13.31 43.16
CA LEU A 264 4.31 -12.77 41.85
C LEU A 264 3.79 -13.80 40.86
N ALA A 265 3.98 -15.10 41.11
CA ALA A 265 3.59 -16.17 40.19
C ALA A 265 2.07 -16.16 39.87
N GLU A 266 1.23 -16.18 40.90
CA GLU A 266 -0.24 -16.19 40.71
C GLU A 266 -0.78 -14.87 40.14
N PRO A 267 -0.40 -13.68 40.65
CA PRO A 267 -0.78 -12.41 40.03
C PRO A 267 -0.41 -12.31 38.55
N THR A 268 0.77 -12.78 38.16
CA THR A 268 1.22 -12.80 36.75
C THR A 268 0.29 -13.65 35.90
N LYS A 269 -0.08 -14.86 36.38
CA LYS A 269 -1.02 -15.74 35.69
C LYS A 269 -2.40 -15.10 35.57
N LYS A 270 -2.90 -14.46 36.64
CA LYS A 270 -4.20 -13.78 36.63
C LYS A 270 -4.23 -12.58 35.67
N LEU A 271 -3.16 -11.79 35.60
CA LEU A 271 -3.02 -10.68 34.66
C LEU A 271 -3.01 -11.14 33.20
N ARG A 272 -2.29 -12.23 32.89
CA ARG A 272 -2.31 -12.82 31.55
C ARG A 272 -3.69 -13.31 31.16
N ASN A 273 -4.36 -14.03 32.06
CA ASN A 273 -5.73 -14.51 31.83
C ASN A 273 -6.70 -13.34 31.64
N ALA A 274 -6.60 -12.29 32.44
CA ALA A 274 -7.46 -11.10 32.30
C ALA A 274 -7.33 -10.43 30.93
N ALA A 275 -6.11 -10.36 30.38
CA ALA A 275 -5.91 -9.88 29.01
C ALA A 275 -6.48 -10.82 27.93
N GLU A 276 -6.50 -12.13 28.17
CA GLU A 276 -7.12 -13.09 27.24
C GLU A 276 -8.65 -13.04 27.27
N TYR A 277 -9.25 -12.76 28.43
CA TYR A 277 -10.71 -12.69 28.63
C TYR A 277 -11.30 -11.27 28.58
N ASP A 278 -10.54 -10.27 28.11
CA ASP A 278 -11.01 -8.88 27.97
C ASP A 278 -11.47 -8.21 29.28
N ASP A 279 -10.87 -8.60 30.40
CA ASP A 279 -11.15 -7.97 31.69
C ASP A 279 -10.28 -6.71 31.90
N ASP A 280 -10.54 -5.71 31.06
CA ASP A 280 -9.85 -4.41 31.09
C ASP A 280 -10.04 -3.67 32.42
N LYS A 281 -11.17 -3.91 33.09
CA LYS A 281 -11.48 -3.33 34.41
C LYS A 281 -10.57 -3.92 35.49
N PHE A 282 -10.34 -5.23 35.45
CA PHE A 282 -9.38 -5.86 36.35
C PHE A 282 -7.95 -5.35 36.10
N LEU A 283 -7.52 -5.26 34.84
CA LEU A 283 -6.19 -4.72 34.51
C LEU A 283 -6.00 -3.29 35.04
N ASP A 284 -6.98 -2.41 34.84
CA ASP A 284 -6.95 -1.03 35.37
C ASP A 284 -6.95 -0.99 36.91
N SER A 285 -7.74 -1.86 37.54
CA SER A 285 -7.80 -1.96 39.00
C SER A 285 -6.47 -2.41 39.60
N VAL A 286 -5.80 -3.38 38.99
CA VAL A 286 -4.48 -3.84 39.42
C VAL A 286 -3.43 -2.75 39.21
N SER A 287 -3.45 -2.04 38.06
CA SER A 287 -2.56 -0.92 37.83
C SER A 287 -2.70 0.15 38.93
N ARG A 288 -3.93 0.50 39.34
CA ARG A 288 -4.17 1.45 40.42
C ARG A 288 -3.76 0.93 41.79
N LEU A 289 -4.01 -0.35 42.08
CA LEU A 289 -3.70 -0.95 43.38
C LEU A 289 -2.19 -0.93 43.67
N PHE A 290 -1.37 -1.14 42.66
CA PHE A 290 0.09 -1.16 42.79
C PHE A 290 0.77 0.15 42.35
N ASP A 291 0.00 1.21 42.14
CA ASP A 291 0.48 2.50 41.60
C ASP A 291 1.40 2.35 40.37
N ILE A 292 1.09 1.33 39.55
CA ILE A 292 1.78 1.08 38.29
C ILE A 292 1.20 2.09 37.31
N ARG A 293 2.08 2.94 36.75
CA ARG A 293 1.75 4.06 35.85
C ARG A 293 0.47 3.77 35.07
N PRO A 294 -0.59 4.59 35.21
CA PRO A 294 -1.83 4.35 34.51
C PRO A 294 -1.55 4.34 33.02
N ILE A 295 -2.17 3.39 32.34
CA ILE A 295 -2.24 3.39 30.88
C ILE A 295 -2.93 4.70 30.54
N LYS A 296 -2.20 5.62 29.91
CA LYS A 296 -2.80 6.87 29.42
C LYS A 296 -4.01 6.48 28.58
N LYS A 297 -5.21 6.78 29.07
CA LYS A 297 -6.38 6.92 28.20
C LYS A 297 -5.95 7.94 27.14
N ASN A 298 -6.02 7.57 25.86
CA ASN A 298 -6.10 8.62 24.85
C ASN A 298 -7.39 9.37 25.18
N ASP A 299 -7.22 10.58 25.69
CA ASP A 299 -8.33 11.46 25.98
C ASP A 299 -9.17 11.62 24.70
N GLU A 300 -10.47 11.55 24.94
CA GLU A 300 -11.52 11.84 23.98
C GLU A 300 -11.13 13.09 23.17
N ILE A 301 -11.27 12.98 21.84
CA ILE A 301 -11.39 14.14 20.98
C ILE A 301 -12.70 14.82 21.44
N THR A 302 -12.61 15.67 22.44
CA THR A 302 -13.64 16.66 22.71
C THR A 302 -13.70 17.56 21.48
N ASN A 303 -14.70 17.30 20.64
CA ASN A 303 -15.31 18.31 19.80
C ASN A 303 -15.55 19.54 20.69
N LYS A 304 -14.70 20.57 20.53
CA LYS A 304 -15.09 21.93 20.86
C LYS A 304 -15.62 22.55 19.58
N SER A 305 -16.88 22.95 19.71
CA SER A 305 -17.72 23.75 18.85
C SER A 305 -17.03 24.97 18.24
#